data_AF-A0A924FD53-F1
#
_entry.id   AF-A0A924FD53-F1
#
_cell.length_a   1.000
_cell.length_b   1.000
_cell.length_c   1.000
_cell.angle_alpha   90.00
_cell.angle_beta   90.00
_cell.angle_gamma   90.00
#
_symmetry.space_group_name_H-M   'P 1'
#
loop_
_entity.id
_entity.type
_entity.pdbx_description
1 polymer ?
#
loop_
_entity_poly.entity_id
_entity_poly.type
_entity_poly.pdbx_seq_one_letter_code
_entity_poly.pdbx_strand_id
1 'polypeptide(L)'
;MKTFFLLFLLAISHQVIAKQIDTSAYQTQRIKVNALLNQRSAKFGQYDQSLDAKTGIFGLQTKSDVKNSNEILRQIVLNDNNIFKELKILMEYKDQEVIAAKNTASEVKGRMLNYMQSIKKLQEENERIKSNNKTTSLAGSAIYIILILIAALIGTYFYFHNRLQSVKIPTNEKRPF
;
A
#
# COMPACT_ATOMS: atom_id res chain seq x y z
N MET A 1 20.81 5.96 -29.97
CA MET A 1 21.03 5.54 -28.57
C MET A 1 19.79 5.68 -27.68
N LYS A 2 19.07 6.82 -27.69
CA LYS A 2 17.83 6.99 -26.89
C LYS A 2 16.71 5.97 -27.21
N THR A 3 16.56 5.59 -28.48
CA THR A 3 15.57 4.59 -28.93
C THR A 3 15.88 3.17 -28.46
N PHE A 4 17.16 2.78 -28.43
CA PHE A 4 17.62 1.50 -27.89
C PHE A 4 17.41 1.41 -26.37
N PHE A 5 17.61 2.50 -25.65
CA PHE A 5 17.36 2.57 -24.20
C PHE A 5 15.87 2.45 -23.86
N LEU A 6 14.99 3.04 -24.69
CA LEU A 6 13.53 2.91 -24.57
C LEU A 6 13.05 1.47 -24.84
N LEU A 7 13.61 0.81 -25.86
CA LEU A 7 13.34 -0.61 -26.14
C LEU A 7 13.82 -1.53 -25.02
N PHE A 8 14.98 -1.23 -24.42
CA PHE A 8 15.50 -1.96 -23.27
C PHE A 8 14.62 -1.81 -22.02
N LEU A 9 14.13 -0.59 -21.74
CA LEU A 9 13.16 -0.34 -20.67
C LEU A 9 11.83 -1.04 -20.91
N LEU A 10 11.37 -1.12 -22.17
CA LEU A 10 10.15 -1.86 -22.52
C LEU A 10 10.33 -3.37 -22.33
N ALA A 11 11.50 -3.92 -22.66
CA ALA A 11 11.80 -5.35 -22.48
C ALA A 11 11.87 -5.78 -21.00
N ILE A 12 12.29 -4.88 -20.09
CA ILE A 12 12.30 -5.14 -18.64
C ILE A 12 10.88 -5.15 -18.05
N SER A 13 9.94 -4.41 -18.65
CA SER A 13 8.55 -4.34 -18.17
C SER A 13 7.76 -5.65 -18.31
N HIS A 14 8.22 -6.59 -19.15
CA HIS A 14 7.51 -7.85 -19.41
C HIS A 14 7.70 -8.92 -18.33
N GLN A 15 8.47 -8.67 -17.28
CA GLN A 15 8.70 -9.62 -16.19
C GLN A 15 7.63 -9.56 -15.08
N VAL A 16 6.58 -8.73 -15.22
CA VAL A 16 5.52 -8.54 -14.20
C VAL A 16 4.28 -9.43 -14.45
N ILE A 17 4.47 -10.65 -14.94
CA ILE A 17 3.37 -11.62 -15.16
C ILE A 17 3.35 -12.75 -14.10
N ALA A 18 4.35 -12.81 -13.21
CA ALA A 18 4.48 -13.91 -12.25
C ALA A 18 3.60 -13.82 -10.99
N LYS A 19 2.70 -12.84 -10.86
CA LYS A 19 1.84 -12.65 -9.66
C LYS A 19 0.45 -13.30 -9.73
N GLN A 20 0.19 -14.15 -10.73
CA GLN A 20 -1.13 -14.77 -10.95
C GLN A 20 -1.17 -16.28 -10.62
N ILE A 21 -0.26 -16.76 -9.77
CA ILE A 21 -0.18 -18.18 -9.41
C ILE A 21 -1.33 -18.56 -8.47
N ASP A 22 -1.75 -17.66 -7.58
CA ASP A 22 -2.77 -17.97 -6.56
C ASP A 22 -4.19 -18.14 -7.15
N THR A 23 -4.51 -17.41 -8.23
CA THR A 23 -5.80 -17.59 -8.95
C THR A 23 -5.84 -18.91 -9.74
N SER A 24 -4.68 -19.45 -10.15
CA SER A 24 -4.64 -20.64 -11.02
C SER A 24 -5.04 -21.93 -10.28
N ALA A 25 -4.56 -22.13 -9.05
CA ALA A 25 -4.82 -23.33 -8.27
C ALA A 25 -6.28 -23.42 -7.82
N TYR A 26 -6.83 -22.31 -7.30
CA TYR A 26 -8.25 -22.23 -6.92
C TYR A 26 -9.18 -22.52 -8.10
N GLN A 27 -8.93 -21.92 -9.28
CA GLN A 27 -9.77 -22.17 -10.45
C GLN A 27 -9.65 -23.61 -10.96
N THR A 28 -8.44 -24.17 -10.97
CA THR A 28 -8.22 -25.58 -11.32
C THR A 28 -9.03 -26.50 -10.39
N GLN A 29 -8.99 -26.22 -9.08
CA GLN A 29 -9.74 -26.98 -8.09
C GLN A 29 -11.26 -26.86 -8.27
N ARG A 30 -11.78 -25.67 -8.62
CA ARG A 30 -13.21 -25.49 -8.95
C ARG A 30 -13.64 -26.31 -10.15
N ILE A 31 -12.84 -26.33 -11.21
CA ILE A 31 -13.13 -27.13 -12.41
C ILE A 31 -13.22 -28.61 -12.04
N LYS A 32 -12.29 -29.11 -11.21
CA LYS A 32 -12.29 -30.49 -10.73
C LYS A 32 -13.55 -30.83 -9.92
N VAL A 33 -13.95 -29.95 -9.00
CA VAL A 33 -15.20 -30.12 -8.24
C VAL A 33 -16.42 -30.17 -9.17
N ASN A 34 -16.51 -29.26 -10.14
CA ASN A 34 -17.60 -29.24 -11.10
C ASN A 34 -17.65 -30.51 -11.97
N ALA A 35 -16.49 -31.04 -12.37
CA ALA A 35 -16.41 -32.30 -13.09
C ALA A 35 -16.97 -33.47 -12.25
N LEU A 36 -16.64 -33.53 -10.96
CA LEU A 36 -17.20 -34.53 -10.05
C LEU A 36 -18.71 -34.36 -9.87
N LEU A 37 -19.21 -33.13 -9.72
CA LEU A 37 -20.64 -32.86 -9.62
C LEU A 37 -21.40 -33.28 -10.88
N ASN A 38 -20.83 -33.05 -12.06
CA ASN A 38 -21.40 -33.53 -13.33
C ASN A 38 -21.45 -35.06 -13.37
N GLN A 39 -20.38 -35.73 -12.93
CA GLN A 39 -20.35 -37.19 -12.83
C GLN A 39 -21.41 -37.71 -11.85
N ARG A 40 -21.58 -37.07 -10.70
CA ARG A 40 -22.63 -37.38 -9.72
C ARG A 40 -24.01 -37.28 -10.34
N SER A 41 -24.28 -36.19 -11.05
CA SER A 41 -25.56 -35.94 -11.73
C SER A 41 -25.88 -37.05 -12.75
N ALA A 42 -24.90 -37.41 -13.58
CA ALA A 42 -25.04 -38.50 -14.54
C ALA A 42 -25.33 -39.85 -13.86
N LYS A 43 -24.61 -40.19 -12.78
CA LYS A 43 -24.85 -41.43 -12.02
C LYS A 43 -26.22 -41.42 -11.33
N PHE A 44 -26.67 -40.27 -10.83
CA PHE A 44 -28.02 -40.14 -10.27
C PHE A 44 -29.10 -40.40 -11.32
N GLY A 45 -28.94 -39.88 -12.55
CA GLY A 45 -29.85 -40.19 -13.65
C GLY A 45 -29.89 -41.69 -13.98
N GLN A 46 -28.73 -42.36 -13.98
CA GLN A 46 -28.67 -43.82 -14.16
C GLN A 46 -29.32 -44.59 -13.01
N TYR A 47 -29.14 -44.10 -11.77
CA TYR A 47 -29.77 -44.70 -10.60
C TYR A 47 -31.29 -44.61 -10.71
N ASP A 48 -31.82 -43.45 -11.05
CA ASP A 48 -33.26 -43.23 -11.25
C ASP A 48 -33.85 -44.19 -12.29
N GLN A 49 -33.21 -44.29 -13.46
CA GLN A 49 -33.58 -45.26 -14.50
C GLN A 49 -33.51 -46.72 -14.01
N SER A 50 -32.54 -47.04 -13.15
CA SER A 50 -32.37 -48.40 -12.61
C SER A 50 -33.44 -48.78 -11.59
N LEU A 51 -34.09 -47.80 -10.93
CA LEU A 51 -35.19 -48.05 -10.01
C LEU A 51 -36.45 -48.51 -10.74
N ASP A 52 -36.67 -48.01 -11.95
CA ASP A 52 -37.82 -48.39 -12.78
C ASP A 52 -37.64 -49.71 -13.54
N ALA A 53 -36.43 -50.27 -13.55
CA ALA A 53 -36.13 -51.53 -14.21
C ALA A 53 -36.86 -52.70 -13.53
N LYS A 54 -37.83 -53.30 -14.23
CA LYS A 54 -38.62 -54.46 -13.77
C LYS A 54 -38.51 -55.59 -14.79
N THR A 55 -37.39 -56.30 -14.77
CA THR A 55 -37.09 -57.34 -15.79
C THR A 55 -37.67 -58.71 -15.46
N GLY A 56 -38.37 -58.85 -14.33
CA GLY A 56 -38.98 -60.10 -13.89
C GLY A 56 -40.22 -60.48 -14.68
N ILE A 57 -40.54 -61.78 -14.68
CA ILE A 57 -41.60 -62.43 -15.48
C ILE A 57 -43.01 -61.84 -15.25
N PHE A 58 -43.22 -61.06 -14.17
CA PHE A 58 -44.49 -60.41 -13.84
C PHE A 58 -44.40 -58.89 -13.69
N GLY A 59 -43.40 -58.25 -14.32
CA GLY A 59 -43.12 -56.83 -14.09
C GLY A 59 -42.69 -56.55 -12.65
N LEU A 60 -42.08 -57.54 -11.99
CA LEU A 60 -41.46 -57.40 -10.68
C LEU A 60 -39.97 -57.12 -10.85
N GLN A 61 -39.40 -56.37 -9.89
CA GLN A 61 -37.94 -56.22 -9.83
C GLN A 61 -37.29 -57.57 -9.52
N THR A 62 -36.26 -57.92 -10.27
CA THR A 62 -35.44 -59.08 -9.98
C THR A 62 -34.34 -58.73 -8.96
N LYS A 63 -33.74 -59.75 -8.36
CA LYS A 63 -32.52 -59.57 -7.54
C LYS A 63 -31.38 -58.90 -8.34
N SER A 64 -31.32 -59.13 -9.65
CA SER A 64 -30.32 -58.50 -10.52
C SER A 64 -30.57 -57.00 -10.64
N ASP A 65 -31.82 -56.59 -10.85
CA ASP A 65 -32.22 -55.17 -10.95
C ASP A 65 -31.85 -54.42 -9.66
N VAL A 66 -32.19 -55.00 -8.50
CA VAL A 66 -31.88 -54.43 -7.18
C VAL A 66 -30.38 -54.38 -6.90
N LYS A 67 -29.60 -55.37 -7.36
CA LYS A 67 -28.14 -55.36 -7.22
C LYS A 67 -27.52 -54.25 -8.07
N ASN A 68 -28.01 -54.06 -9.29
CA ASN A 68 -27.55 -53.02 -10.19
C ASN A 68 -27.79 -51.62 -9.62
N SER A 69 -29.01 -51.34 -9.14
CA SER A 69 -29.33 -50.04 -8.55
C SER A 69 -28.51 -49.76 -7.28
N ASN A 70 -28.27 -50.76 -6.43
CA ASN A 70 -27.39 -50.63 -5.27
C ASN A 70 -25.93 -50.36 -5.64
N GLU A 71 -25.42 -50.99 -6.70
CA GLU A 71 -24.06 -50.72 -7.18
C GLU A 71 -23.95 -49.27 -7.69
N ILE A 72 -24.94 -48.78 -8.44
CA ILE A 72 -24.95 -47.36 -8.87
C ILE A 72 -25.00 -46.43 -7.64
N LEU A 73 -25.82 -46.74 -6.63
CA LEU A 73 -25.88 -45.98 -5.39
C LEU A 73 -24.53 -45.96 -4.66
N ARG A 74 -23.83 -47.10 -4.56
CA ARG A 74 -22.48 -47.18 -4.01
C ARG A 74 -21.52 -46.28 -4.77
N GLN A 75 -21.60 -46.27 -6.10
CA GLN A 75 -20.78 -45.44 -6.97
C GLN A 75 -21.06 -43.93 -6.83
N ILE A 76 -22.30 -43.55 -6.50
CA ILE A 76 -22.68 -42.19 -6.14
C ILE A 76 -22.03 -41.80 -4.82
N VAL A 77 -22.18 -42.62 -3.77
CA VAL A 77 -21.60 -42.34 -2.44
C VAL A 77 -20.07 -42.18 -2.50
N LEU A 78 -19.39 -43.03 -3.28
CA LEU A 78 -17.94 -42.89 -3.51
C LEU A 78 -17.58 -41.59 -4.23
N ASN A 79 -18.41 -41.14 -5.18
CA ASN A 79 -18.22 -39.86 -5.83
C ASN A 79 -18.45 -38.69 -4.87
N ASP A 80 -19.48 -38.77 -4.01
CA ASP A 80 -19.78 -37.77 -2.99
C ASP A 80 -18.62 -37.60 -2.00
N ASN A 81 -18.00 -38.71 -1.57
CA ASN A 81 -16.79 -38.66 -0.74
C ASN A 81 -15.63 -37.92 -1.42
N ASN A 82 -15.44 -38.14 -2.73
CA ASN A 82 -14.44 -37.40 -3.49
C ASN A 82 -14.81 -35.91 -3.62
N ILE A 83 -16.08 -35.59 -3.88
CA ILE A 83 -16.58 -34.21 -3.90
C ILE A 83 -16.26 -33.51 -2.58
N PHE A 84 -16.55 -34.14 -1.43
CA PHE A 84 -16.28 -33.56 -0.12
C PHE A 84 -14.79 -33.29 0.11
N LYS A 85 -13.92 -34.23 -0.28
CA LYS A 85 -12.48 -34.05 -0.19
C LYS A 85 -12.01 -32.84 -1.01
N GLU A 86 -12.46 -32.75 -2.26
CA GLU A 86 -12.04 -31.68 -3.17
C GLU A 86 -12.65 -30.32 -2.79
N LEU A 87 -13.87 -30.30 -2.24
CA LEU A 87 -14.48 -29.09 -1.68
C LEU A 87 -13.73 -28.58 -0.45
N LYS A 88 -13.26 -29.47 0.43
CA LYS A 88 -12.45 -29.07 1.59
C LYS A 88 -11.17 -28.36 1.14
N ILE A 89 -10.45 -28.93 0.18
CA ILE A 89 -9.25 -28.30 -0.40
C ILE A 89 -9.60 -26.93 -1.01
N LEU A 90 -10.73 -26.83 -1.72
CA LEU A 90 -11.20 -25.57 -2.30
C LEU A 90 -11.48 -24.50 -1.24
N MET A 91 -12.07 -24.88 -0.11
CA MET A 91 -12.30 -23.98 1.03
C MET A 91 -10.99 -23.54 1.68
N GLU A 92 -10.04 -24.45 1.86
CA GLU A 92 -8.71 -24.13 2.42
C GLU A 92 -7.99 -23.06 1.58
N TYR A 93 -8.05 -23.15 0.24
CA TYR A 93 -7.51 -22.09 -0.63
C TYR A 93 -8.21 -20.74 -0.44
N LYS A 94 -9.55 -20.74 -0.29
CA LYS A 94 -10.33 -19.53 -0.03
C LYS A 94 -9.96 -18.90 1.32
N ASP A 95 -9.79 -19.72 2.36
CA ASP A 95 -9.43 -19.26 3.69
C ASP A 95 -8.02 -18.66 3.71
N GLN A 96 -7.07 -19.28 3.00
CA GLN A 96 -5.72 -18.73 2.82
C GLN A 96 -5.75 -17.34 2.15
N GLU A 97 -6.56 -17.18 1.10
CA GLU A 97 -6.73 -15.88 0.41
C GLU A 97 -7.28 -14.81 1.37
N VAL A 98 -8.29 -15.16 2.18
CA VAL A 98 -8.88 -14.26 3.18
C VAL A 98 -7.86 -13.89 4.28
N ILE A 99 -7.09 -14.85 4.77
CA ILE A 99 -6.04 -14.62 5.77
C ILE A 99 -4.96 -13.70 5.20
N ALA A 100 -4.51 -13.93 3.97
CA ALA A 100 -3.52 -13.09 3.30
C ALA A 100 -4.02 -11.65 3.12
N ALA A 101 -5.27 -11.46 2.73
CA ALA A 101 -5.91 -10.14 2.62
C ALA A 101 -5.97 -9.43 3.97
N LYS A 102 -6.38 -10.14 5.03
CA LYS A 102 -6.43 -9.60 6.40
C LYS A 102 -5.05 -9.19 6.91
N ASN A 103 -4.04 -10.03 6.70
CA ASN A 103 -2.66 -9.74 7.10
C ASN A 103 -2.13 -8.51 6.35
N THR A 104 -2.35 -8.44 5.04
CA THR A 104 -1.96 -7.28 4.22
C THR A 104 -2.59 -5.99 4.73
N ALA A 105 -3.90 -6.01 5.04
CA ALA A 105 -4.59 -4.85 5.59
C ALA A 105 -4.02 -4.44 6.96
N SER A 106 -3.70 -5.41 7.83
CA SER A 106 -3.08 -5.18 9.12
C SER A 106 -1.69 -4.53 8.98
N GLU A 107 -0.86 -5.05 8.08
CA GLU A 107 0.47 -4.48 7.79
C GLU A 107 0.37 -3.05 7.25
N VAL A 108 -0.55 -2.79 6.30
CA VAL A 108 -0.80 -1.44 5.77
C VAL A 108 -1.20 -0.49 6.90
N LYS A 109 -2.09 -0.91 7.78
CA LYS A 109 -2.51 -0.13 8.95
C LYS A 109 -1.34 0.17 9.88
N GLY A 110 -0.48 -0.83 10.17
CA GLY A 110 0.72 -0.64 10.97
C GLY A 110 1.69 0.38 10.34
N ARG A 111 1.96 0.25 9.04
CA ARG A 111 2.77 1.23 8.29
C ARG A 111 2.15 2.63 8.33
N MET A 112 0.83 2.74 8.16
CA MET A 112 0.11 4.01 8.23
C MET A 112 0.25 4.67 9.61
N LEU A 113 0.11 3.91 10.70
CA LEU A 113 0.30 4.41 12.06
C LEU A 113 1.73 4.91 12.28
N ASN A 114 2.73 4.18 11.79
CA ASN A 114 4.13 4.59 11.86
C ASN A 114 4.39 5.89 11.07
N TYR A 115 3.84 5.99 9.85
CA TYR A 115 3.95 7.23 9.06
C TYR A 115 3.26 8.40 9.74
N MET A 116 2.08 8.19 10.32
CA MET A 116 1.38 9.22 11.08
C MET A 116 2.23 9.72 12.27
N GLN A 117 2.90 8.83 12.99
CA GLN A 117 3.79 9.20 14.08
C GLN A 117 5.00 10.02 13.57
N SER A 118 5.63 9.59 12.48
CA SER A 118 6.74 10.34 11.87
C SER A 118 6.31 11.72 11.37
N ILE A 119 5.14 11.83 10.76
CA ILE A 119 4.58 13.12 10.32
C ILE A 119 4.36 14.04 11.53
N LYS A 120 3.81 13.54 12.64
CA LYS A 120 3.65 14.35 13.86
C LYS A 120 4.98 14.85 14.41
N LYS A 121 6.00 13.99 14.48
CA LYS A 121 7.36 14.40 14.91
C LYS A 121 7.92 15.50 14.01
N LEU A 122 7.77 15.36 12.68
CA LEU A 122 8.20 16.38 11.72
C LEU A 122 7.43 17.69 11.87
N GLN A 123 6.13 17.63 12.19
CA GLN A 123 5.32 18.82 12.48
C GLN A 123 5.79 19.53 13.75
N GLU A 124 5.98 18.79 14.84
CA GLU A 124 6.51 19.33 16.11
C GLU A 124 7.89 19.98 15.94
N GLU A 125 8.78 19.33 15.18
CA GLU A 125 10.10 19.87 14.87
C GLU A 125 10.01 21.14 14.01
N ASN A 126 9.13 21.16 13.02
CA ASN A 126 8.91 22.35 12.18
C ASN A 126 8.34 23.52 13.01
N GLU A 127 7.40 23.26 13.92
CA GLU A 127 6.89 24.26 14.85
C GLU A 127 7.98 24.79 15.79
N ARG A 128 8.83 23.91 16.33
CA ARG A 128 9.99 24.28 17.16
C ARG A 128 11.00 25.14 16.39
N ILE A 129 11.28 24.80 15.14
CA ILE A 129 12.18 25.60 14.29
C ILE A 129 11.55 26.97 14.00
N LYS A 130 10.25 27.04 13.73
CA LYS A 130 9.55 28.31 13.50
C LYS A 130 9.52 29.18 14.75
N SER A 131 9.29 28.62 15.94
CA SER A 131 9.30 29.38 17.19
C SER A 131 10.70 29.92 17.50
N ASN A 132 11.75 29.09 17.33
CA ASN A 132 13.14 29.52 17.48
C ASN A 132 13.53 30.61 16.47
N ASN A 133 13.09 30.53 15.21
CA ASN A 133 13.36 31.58 14.23
C ASN A 133 12.66 32.91 14.59
N LYS A 134 11.43 32.86 15.15
CA LYS A 134 10.74 34.06 15.61
C LYS A 134 11.47 34.74 16.79
N THR A 135 12.00 33.97 17.73
CA THR A 135 12.77 34.53 18.86
C THR A 135 14.13 35.06 18.41
N THR A 136 14.81 34.37 17.48
CA THR A 136 16.08 34.82 16.91
C THR A 136 15.91 36.04 15.99
N SER A 137 14.82 36.18 15.23
CA SER A 137 14.61 37.37 14.38
C SER A 137 14.41 38.65 15.20
N LEU A 138 13.78 38.57 16.38
CA LEU A 138 13.68 39.68 17.31
C LEU A 138 15.06 40.12 17.81
N ALA A 139 15.92 39.17 18.21
CA ALA A 139 17.29 39.47 18.61
C ALA A 139 18.14 40.02 17.46
N GLY A 140 18.01 39.46 16.25
CA GLY A 140 18.69 39.95 15.04
C GLY A 140 18.29 41.39 14.70
N SER A 141 17.00 41.72 14.79
CA SER A 141 16.51 43.09 14.55
C SER A 141 17.06 44.10 15.56
N ALA A 142 17.22 43.72 16.83
CA ALA A 142 17.80 44.59 17.86
C ALA A 142 19.29 44.89 17.59
N ILE A 143 20.05 43.93 17.07
CA ILE A 143 21.47 44.12 16.72
C ILE A 143 21.63 45.17 15.60
N TYR A 144 20.77 45.13 14.57
CA TYR A 144 20.79 46.14 13.51
C TYR A 144 20.43 47.54 14.03
N ILE A 145 19.48 47.66 14.96
CA ILE A 145 19.11 48.93 15.59
C ILE A 145 20.28 49.49 16.43
N ILE A 146 20.97 48.65 17.20
CA ILE A 146 22.14 49.05 18.00
C ILE A 146 23.30 49.53 17.10
N LEU A 147 23.56 48.85 15.99
CA LEU A 147 24.59 49.25 15.02
C LEU A 147 24.32 50.63 14.41
N ILE A 148 23.07 50.92 14.03
CA ILE A 148 22.67 52.24 13.51
C ILE A 148 22.85 53.32 14.57
N LEU A 149 22.49 53.04 15.82
CA LEU A 149 22.67 53.97 16.94
C LEU A 149 24.15 54.31 17.18
N ILE A 150 25.03 53.31 17.15
CA ILE A 150 26.49 53.52 17.29
C ILE A 150 27.02 54.35 16.11
N ALA A 151 26.62 54.05 14.88
CA ALA A 151 27.02 54.81 13.70
C ALA A 151 26.56 56.28 13.77
N ALA A 152 25.34 56.53 14.26
CA ALA A 152 24.82 57.88 14.46
C ALA A 152 25.60 58.66 15.54
N LEU A 153 25.97 58.00 16.64
CA LEU A 153 26.80 58.61 17.69
C LEU A 153 28.22 58.96 17.18
N ILE A 154 28.83 58.07 16.40
CA ILE A 154 30.14 58.33 15.78
C ILE A 154 30.03 59.48 14.76
N GLY A 155 28.99 59.48 13.92
CA GLY A 155 28.76 60.52 12.93
C GLY A 155 28.54 61.90 13.56
N THR A 156 27.73 61.98 14.62
CA THR A 156 27.49 63.24 15.36
C THR A 156 28.73 63.73 16.09
N TYR A 157 29.51 62.83 16.69
CA TYR A 157 30.81 63.16 17.30
C TYR A 157 31.79 63.74 16.26
N PHE A 158 31.93 63.08 15.10
CA PHE A 158 32.84 63.53 14.04
C PHE A 158 32.40 64.86 13.42
N TYR A 159 31.08 65.05 13.22
CA TYR A 159 30.51 66.32 12.77
C TYR A 159 30.85 67.46 13.74
N PHE A 160 30.63 67.24 15.04
CA PHE A 160 30.90 68.25 16.07
C PHE A 160 32.41 68.57 16.18
N HIS A 161 33.26 67.55 16.14
CA HIS A 161 34.72 67.69 16.16
C HIS A 161 35.24 68.48 14.94
N ASN A 162 34.75 68.22 13.73
CA ASN A 162 35.13 68.98 12.55
C ASN A 162 34.63 70.44 12.57
N ARG A 163 33.47 70.68 13.20
CA ARG A 163 32.90 72.03 13.38
C ARG A 163 33.66 72.84 14.43
N LEU A 164 34.34 72.19 15.38
CA LEU A 164 35.22 72.81 16.36
C LEU A 164 36.61 73.14 15.80
N GLN A 165 37.15 72.31 14.89
CA GLN A 165 38.45 72.59 14.26
C GLN A 165 38.42 73.71 13.21
N SER A 166 37.23 74.02 12.65
CA SER A 166 37.02 75.14 11.73
C SER A 166 36.91 76.50 12.45
N VAL A 167 36.94 76.52 13.79
CA VAL A 167 37.05 77.74 14.63
C VAL A 167 38.47 77.84 15.22
N LYS A 168 39.50 77.66 14.38
CA LYS A 168 40.89 78.07 14.69
C LYS A 168 41.32 79.15 13.70
N ILE A 169 41.78 80.25 14.27
CA ILE A 169 41.99 81.60 13.72
C ILE A 169 43.11 81.64 12.66
N PRO A 170 42.94 82.29 11.49
CA PRO A 170 44.06 82.81 10.72
C PRO A 170 44.53 84.16 11.28
N THR A 171 45.82 84.21 11.60
CA THR A 171 46.66 85.36 11.95
C THR A 171 46.49 86.56 11.01
N ASN A 172 46.41 87.79 11.54
CA ASN A 172 46.59 89.01 10.75
C ASN A 172 47.87 89.75 11.18
N GLU A 173 48.88 89.68 10.32
CA GLU A 173 50.10 90.46 10.36
C GLU A 173 49.85 91.86 9.72
N LYS A 174 50.16 92.90 10.50
CA LYS A 174 50.61 94.28 10.14
C LYS A 174 49.97 95.03 8.97
N ARG A 175 49.58 96.30 9.23
CA ARG A 175 49.83 97.46 8.33
C ARG A 175 49.50 98.83 8.99
N PRO A 176 49.90 99.99 8.43
CA PRO A 176 51.08 100.79 8.80
C PRO A 176 50.71 102.16 9.41
N PHE A 177 51.65 102.79 10.14
CA PHE A 177 51.96 104.24 10.12
C PHE A 177 53.38 104.44 10.64
#